data_AF-A0A3N5NLR8-F1
#
_entry.id   AF-A0A3N5NLR8-F1
#
_cell.length_a   1.000
_cell.length_b   1.000
_cell.length_c   1.000
_cell.angle_alpha   90.00
_cell.angle_beta   90.00
_cell.angle_gamma   90.00
#
_symmetry.space_group_name_H-M   'P 1'
#
loop_
_entity.id
_entity.type
_entity.pdbx_description
1 polymer ?
#
loop_
_entity_poly.entity_id
_entity_poly.type
_entity_poly.pdbx_seq_one_letter_code
_entity_poly.pdbx_strand_id
1 'polypeptide(L)'
;MNHFFTRTAYLFYYARKLDRKKFVKFLKHARKVSGHSAVYLLADSIRSVYRYNIGWIDYFLFRFFEKSPAERSRWAGTGYKYEYDLVMNPKDRRNILENKIEFYEAYRPFVRHATCSIGDLETGNEKSVKVLENPTGKIVIKDALGQCGWEVEVVKSSDFSRDGLIRYMKSRKFNLAEEYIIQHPEMARLSDSGVNTVRIITQVNGDHQPEIFGARLRVSVNNHVDNMASDNIAAAIDIPTGRVTGPGVFSDITRSDVTQHPVTGVMLDGFRIPMWEECIDLVKRAASLHPENRSIGWDVVITTAGPQLLEGNHNWCKILWQVPVKTGLKQVLDEYLAESFI
;
A
#
# COMPACT_ATOMS: atom_id res chain seq x y z
N MET A 1 -13.35 27.29 -3.81
CA MET A 1 -13.51 27.15 -2.35
C MET A 1 -12.29 27.79 -1.70
N ASN A 2 -12.44 28.68 -0.71
CA ASN A 2 -11.28 29.36 -0.11
C ASN A 2 -10.37 28.33 0.58
N HIS A 3 -9.19 28.10 -0.01
CA HIS A 3 -8.24 27.08 0.43
C HIS A 3 -7.93 27.18 1.93
N PHE A 4 -7.95 28.38 2.52
CA PHE A 4 -7.69 28.58 3.95
C PHE A 4 -8.66 27.80 4.86
N PHE A 5 -9.97 27.85 4.60
CA PHE A 5 -10.96 27.13 5.40
C PHE A 5 -10.81 25.62 5.26
N THR A 6 -10.60 25.12 4.03
CA THR A 6 -10.36 23.70 3.77
C THR A 6 -9.10 23.21 4.49
N ARG A 7 -7.98 23.95 4.39
CA ARG A 7 -6.72 23.59 5.10
C ARG A 7 -6.88 23.63 6.62
N THR A 8 -7.70 24.54 7.14
CA THR A 8 -8.01 24.59 8.58
C THR A 8 -8.80 23.36 9.02
N ALA A 9 -9.82 22.95 8.27
CA ALA A 9 -10.56 21.71 8.55
C ALA A 9 -9.67 20.47 8.49
N TYR A 10 -8.75 20.41 7.51
CA TYR A 10 -7.75 19.34 7.41
C TYR A 10 -6.83 19.30 8.63
N LEU A 11 -6.32 20.46 9.07
CA LEU A 11 -5.45 20.53 10.24
C LEU A 11 -6.16 19.99 11.51
N PHE A 12 -7.42 20.37 11.74
CA PHE A 12 -8.20 19.82 12.85
C PHE A 12 -8.38 18.30 12.74
N TYR A 13 -8.67 17.80 11.53
CA TYR A 13 -8.76 16.37 11.28
C TYR A 13 -7.44 15.66 11.59
N TYR A 14 -6.32 16.18 11.10
CA TYR A 14 -4.99 15.62 11.35
C TYR A 14 -4.64 15.63 12.83
N ALA A 15 -4.92 16.73 13.56
CA ALA A 15 -4.69 16.83 14.99
C ALA A 15 -5.51 15.79 15.78
N ARG A 16 -6.77 15.56 15.39
CA ARG A 16 -7.66 14.57 16.01
C ARG A 16 -7.20 13.13 15.77
N LYS A 17 -6.66 12.82 14.58
CA LYS A 17 -6.20 11.48 14.19
C LYS A 17 -4.72 11.22 14.45
N LEU A 18 -4.01 12.17 15.06
CA LEU A 18 -2.57 12.12 15.22
C LEU A 18 -2.13 11.01 16.18
N ASP A 19 -1.23 10.14 15.72
CA ASP A 19 -0.43 9.33 16.63
C ASP A 19 0.57 10.24 17.37
N ARG A 20 0.19 10.62 18.58
CA ARG A 20 0.97 11.54 19.43
C ARG A 20 2.34 10.97 19.79
N LYS A 21 2.46 9.65 20.00
CA LYS A 21 3.73 9.02 20.37
C LYS A 21 4.69 9.09 19.20
N LYS A 22 4.25 8.70 18.00
CA LYS A 22 5.03 8.79 16.76
C LYS A 22 5.42 10.23 16.45
N PHE A 23 4.48 11.17 16.58
CA PHE A 23 4.74 12.58 16.35
C PHE A 23 5.82 13.15 17.28
N VAL A 24 5.73 12.90 18.59
CA VAL A 24 6.74 13.35 19.55
C VAL A 24 8.11 12.73 19.27
N LYS A 25 8.15 11.44 18.90
CA LYS A 25 9.38 10.75 18.50
C LYS A 25 10.02 11.45 17.29
N PHE A 26 9.23 11.75 16.26
CA PHE A 26 9.72 12.40 15.03
C PHE A 26 10.15 13.84 15.27
N LEU A 27 9.43 14.60 16.10
CA LEU A 27 9.82 15.94 16.50
C LEU A 27 11.16 15.97 17.23
N LYS A 28 11.38 15.04 18.17
CA LYS A 28 12.67 14.90 18.88
C LYS A 28 13.81 14.58 17.91
N HIS A 29 13.59 13.66 16.97
CA HIS A 29 14.56 13.32 15.95
C HIS A 29 14.89 14.52 15.04
N ALA A 30 13.87 15.20 14.51
CA ALA A 30 14.04 16.37 13.66
C ALA A 30 14.81 17.49 14.39
N ARG A 31 14.54 17.71 15.68
CA ARG A 31 15.33 18.62 16.54
C ARG A 31 16.81 18.26 16.57
N LYS A 32 17.11 16.97 16.81
CA LYS A 32 18.48 16.47 16.90
C LYS A 32 19.23 16.63 15.58
N VAL A 33 18.57 16.36 14.45
CA VAL A 33 19.21 16.37 13.12
C VAL A 33 19.35 17.79 12.56
N SER A 34 18.32 18.63 12.70
CA SER A 34 18.31 19.98 12.09
C SER A 34 18.89 21.09 12.98
N GLY A 35 19.00 20.87 14.29
CA GLY A 35 19.38 21.90 15.26
C GLY A 35 18.29 22.94 15.56
N HIS A 36 17.14 22.92 14.87
CA HIS A 36 16.05 23.84 15.13
C HIS A 36 15.33 23.57 16.47
N SER A 37 14.72 24.61 17.06
CA SER A 37 13.92 24.46 18.28
C SER A 37 12.60 23.72 18.03
N ALA A 38 12.02 23.13 19.08
CA ALA A 38 10.71 22.47 18.97
C ALA A 38 9.62 23.43 18.49
N VAL A 39 9.63 24.66 19.00
CA VAL A 39 8.65 25.71 18.66
C VAL A 39 8.74 26.06 17.18
N TYR A 40 9.96 26.23 16.65
CA TYR A 40 10.17 26.49 15.23
C TYR A 40 9.61 25.35 14.36
N LEU A 41 9.96 24.10 14.67
CA LEU A 41 9.50 22.94 13.88
C LEU A 41 7.98 22.77 13.93
N LEU A 42 7.35 23.01 15.09
CA LEU A 42 5.90 23.00 15.21
C LEU A 42 5.25 24.09 14.34
N ALA A 43 5.73 25.33 14.43
CA ALA A 43 5.22 26.44 13.63
C ALA A 43 5.43 26.22 12.12
N ASP A 44 6.62 25.77 11.70
CA ASP A 44 6.92 25.50 10.29
C ASP A 44 6.13 24.30 9.74
N SER A 45 5.89 23.27 10.56
CA SER A 45 5.05 22.14 10.17
C SER A 45 3.59 22.55 9.94
N ILE A 46 3.02 23.39 10.82
CA ILE A 46 1.67 23.95 10.64
C ILE A 46 1.64 24.85 9.41
N ARG A 47 2.60 25.77 9.24
CA ARG A 47 2.70 26.61 8.04
C ARG A 47 2.77 25.77 6.76
N SER A 48 3.45 24.63 6.82
CA SER A 48 3.59 23.71 5.68
C SER A 48 2.26 23.02 5.32
N VAL A 49 1.39 22.71 6.29
CA VAL A 49 0.02 22.21 6.02
C VAL A 49 -0.74 23.20 5.14
N TYR A 50 -0.69 24.50 5.48
CA TYR A 50 -1.38 25.55 4.71
C TYR A 50 -0.73 25.79 3.34
N ARG A 51 0.61 25.87 3.29
CA ARG A 51 1.33 26.24 2.06
C ARG A 51 1.42 25.12 1.03
N TYR A 52 1.62 23.88 1.48
CA TYR A 52 1.94 22.74 0.59
C TYR A 52 0.83 21.68 0.57
N ASN A 53 -0.26 21.88 1.30
CA ASN A 53 -1.39 20.94 1.36
C ASN A 53 -0.96 19.52 1.82
N ILE A 54 -0.16 19.48 2.87
CA ILE A 54 0.35 18.24 3.46
C ILE A 54 -0.40 17.88 4.75
N GLY A 55 -0.35 16.60 5.14
CA GLY A 55 -0.73 16.18 6.48
C GLY A 55 0.27 16.69 7.51
N TRP A 56 -0.15 16.88 8.76
CA TRP A 56 0.76 17.43 9.77
C TRP A 56 1.99 16.53 10.01
N ILE A 57 1.79 15.20 10.05
CA ILE A 57 2.90 14.24 10.19
C ILE A 57 3.78 14.15 8.94
N ASP A 58 3.25 14.49 7.76
CA ASP A 58 3.98 14.41 6.49
C ASP A 58 5.20 15.34 6.48
N TYR A 59 5.15 16.45 7.22
CA TYR A 59 6.30 17.36 7.39
C TYR A 59 7.55 16.61 7.85
N PHE A 60 7.38 15.68 8.79
CA PHE A 60 8.47 14.87 9.31
C PHE A 60 8.82 13.72 8.36
N LEU A 61 7.82 13.02 7.82
CA LEU A 61 8.01 11.90 6.89
C LEU A 61 8.78 12.30 5.63
N PHE A 62 8.50 13.49 5.10
CA PHE A 62 9.19 14.05 3.93
C PHE A 62 10.44 14.85 4.29
N ARG A 63 10.82 14.89 5.57
CA ARG A 63 11.98 15.64 6.08
C ARG A 63 11.99 17.10 5.62
N PHE A 64 10.85 17.77 5.67
CA PHE A 64 10.73 19.16 5.21
C PHE A 64 11.65 20.11 5.98
N PHE A 65 11.98 19.79 7.23
CA PHE A 65 12.94 20.53 8.06
C PHE A 65 14.37 20.59 7.47
N GLU A 66 14.67 19.84 6.40
CA GLU A 66 15.96 19.86 5.69
C GLU A 66 15.85 20.48 4.28
N LYS A 67 14.63 20.81 3.84
CA LYS A 67 14.32 21.12 2.45
C LYS A 67 13.99 22.59 2.24
N SER A 68 14.41 23.12 1.09
CA SER A 68 14.04 24.47 0.65
C SER A 68 12.54 24.55 0.32
N PRO A 69 11.92 25.74 0.34
CA PRO A 69 10.54 25.92 -0.08
C PRO A 69 10.23 25.37 -1.49
N ALA A 70 11.16 25.53 -2.44
CA ALA A 70 11.03 25.04 -3.80
C ALA A 70 11.07 23.50 -3.88
N GLU A 71 11.88 22.86 -3.04
CA GLU A 71 11.88 21.41 -2.95
C GLU A 71 10.59 20.89 -2.32
N ARG A 72 10.13 21.52 -1.22
CA ARG A 72 8.90 21.15 -0.51
C ARG A 72 7.66 21.18 -1.42
N SER A 73 7.57 22.14 -2.34
CA SER A 73 6.43 22.23 -3.26
C SER A 73 6.29 21.08 -4.24
N ARG A 74 7.35 20.27 -4.44
CA ARG A 74 7.33 19.09 -5.31
C ARG A 74 6.73 17.85 -4.64
N TRP A 75 6.45 17.87 -3.34
CA TRP A 75 5.95 16.70 -2.62
C TRP A 75 4.41 16.68 -2.56
N ALA A 76 3.82 15.55 -2.89
CA ALA A 76 2.39 15.30 -2.75
C ALA A 76 2.06 14.86 -1.31
N GLY A 77 1.44 15.76 -0.55
CA GLY A 77 1.01 15.51 0.83
C GLY A 77 -0.38 14.93 0.99
N THR A 78 -0.78 14.68 2.24
CA THR A 78 -2.05 13.98 2.56
C THR A 78 -3.25 14.73 2.03
N GLY A 79 -3.29 16.05 2.20
CA GLY A 79 -4.41 16.85 1.71
C GLY A 79 -4.44 16.90 0.18
N TYR A 80 -3.30 17.07 -0.47
CA TYR A 80 -3.23 17.05 -1.95
C TYR A 80 -3.63 15.69 -2.51
N LYS A 81 -3.09 14.61 -1.95
CA LYS A 81 -3.41 13.25 -2.38
C LYS A 81 -4.87 12.91 -2.17
N TYR A 82 -5.47 13.34 -1.05
CA TYR A 82 -6.91 13.15 -0.82
C TYR A 82 -7.75 13.85 -1.89
N GLU A 83 -7.41 15.09 -2.26
CA GLU A 83 -8.11 15.82 -3.32
C GLU A 83 -7.92 15.15 -4.69
N TYR A 84 -6.70 14.74 -5.02
CA TYR A 84 -6.38 13.98 -6.24
C TYR A 84 -7.18 12.66 -6.32
N ASP A 85 -7.23 11.90 -5.22
CA ASP A 85 -7.92 10.61 -5.17
C ASP A 85 -9.43 10.74 -5.33
N LEU A 86 -10.03 11.86 -4.91
CA LEU A 86 -11.45 12.12 -5.16
C LEU A 86 -11.77 12.37 -6.63
N VAL A 87 -10.82 12.92 -7.39
CA VAL A 87 -10.95 13.11 -8.84
C VAL A 87 -10.73 11.79 -9.55
N MET A 88 -9.66 11.06 -9.22
CA MET A 88 -9.28 9.85 -9.93
C MET A 88 -10.12 8.63 -9.57
N ASN A 89 -10.56 8.53 -8.32
CA ASN A 89 -11.33 7.40 -7.80
C ASN A 89 -12.54 7.92 -6.98
N PRO A 90 -13.63 8.32 -7.65
CA PRO A 90 -14.82 8.85 -7.00
C PRO A 90 -15.39 7.91 -5.93
N LYS A 91 -15.94 8.48 -4.85
CA LYS A 91 -16.41 7.72 -3.67
C LYS A 91 -17.53 6.72 -3.99
N ASP A 92 -18.39 7.05 -4.94
CA ASP A 92 -19.50 6.23 -5.42
C ASP A 92 -19.05 5.06 -6.31
N ARG A 93 -17.80 5.05 -6.77
CA ARG A 93 -17.24 4.06 -7.70
C ARG A 93 -16.15 3.17 -7.13
N ARG A 94 -15.53 3.60 -6.03
CA ARG A 94 -14.33 2.95 -5.49
C ARG A 94 -14.57 1.85 -4.45
N ASN A 95 -15.82 1.51 -4.15
CA ASN A 95 -16.16 0.50 -3.13
C ASN A 95 -15.55 -0.88 -3.46
N ILE A 96 -15.46 -1.20 -4.76
CA ILE A 96 -14.80 -2.42 -5.27
C ILE A 96 -13.30 -2.51 -4.91
N LEU A 97 -12.67 -1.41 -4.51
CA LEU A 97 -11.28 -1.36 -4.03
C LEU A 97 -11.18 -1.28 -2.49
N GLU A 98 -12.30 -1.02 -1.81
CA GLU A 98 -12.35 -0.93 -0.34
C GLU A 98 -12.75 -2.28 0.30
N ASN A 99 -13.56 -3.08 -0.40
CA ASN A 99 -14.01 -4.39 0.07
C ASN A 99 -13.31 -5.53 -0.70
N LYS A 100 -12.54 -6.35 0.00
CA LYS A 100 -11.78 -7.46 -0.61
C LYS A 100 -12.65 -8.54 -1.27
N ILE A 101 -13.85 -8.81 -0.74
CA ILE A 101 -14.76 -9.79 -1.35
C ILE A 101 -15.22 -9.27 -2.71
N GLU A 102 -15.67 -8.01 -2.78
CA GLU A 102 -16.07 -7.38 -4.05
C GLU A 102 -14.89 -7.27 -5.01
N PHE A 103 -13.70 -6.94 -4.50
CA PHE A 103 -12.47 -6.90 -5.29
C PHE A 103 -12.18 -8.25 -5.96
N TYR A 104 -12.25 -9.37 -5.23
CA TYR A 104 -11.96 -10.68 -5.81
C TYR A 104 -13.02 -11.15 -6.82
N GLU A 105 -14.28 -10.74 -6.65
CA GLU A 105 -15.30 -10.98 -7.68
C GLU A 105 -15.03 -10.15 -8.94
N ALA A 106 -14.80 -8.85 -8.77
CA ALA A 106 -14.56 -7.90 -9.86
C ALA A 106 -13.29 -8.26 -10.65
N TYR A 107 -12.20 -8.59 -9.96
CA TYR A 107 -10.89 -8.89 -10.54
C TYR A 107 -10.56 -10.38 -10.59
N ARG A 108 -11.59 -11.25 -10.55
CA ARG A 108 -11.43 -12.72 -10.54
C ARG A 108 -10.42 -13.26 -11.57
N PRO A 109 -10.34 -12.74 -12.83
CA PRO A 109 -9.35 -13.22 -13.80
C PRO A 109 -7.88 -12.99 -13.41
N PHE A 110 -7.61 -12.11 -12.44
CA PHE A 110 -6.27 -11.73 -11.99
C PHE A 110 -5.93 -12.26 -10.60
N VAL A 111 -6.83 -13.02 -9.99
CA VAL A 111 -6.70 -13.63 -8.66
C VAL A 111 -6.66 -15.14 -8.86
N ARG A 112 -5.68 -15.82 -8.23
CA ARG A 112 -5.47 -17.26 -8.45
C ARG A 112 -5.71 -18.12 -7.22
N HIS A 113 -5.32 -17.61 -6.07
CA HIS A 113 -5.59 -18.28 -4.80
C HIS A 113 -7.11 -18.39 -4.59
N ALA A 114 -7.55 -19.51 -4.00
CA ALA A 114 -8.96 -19.68 -3.68
C ALA A 114 -9.41 -18.67 -2.60
N THR A 115 -10.63 -18.17 -2.73
CA THR A 115 -11.22 -17.22 -1.78
C THR A 115 -12.68 -17.55 -1.54
N CYS A 116 -13.17 -17.43 -0.31
CA CYS A 116 -14.59 -17.59 0.00
C CYS A 116 -15.01 -16.70 1.19
N SER A 117 -16.24 -16.22 1.14
CA SER A 117 -16.91 -15.52 2.24
C SER A 117 -17.55 -16.50 3.23
N ILE A 118 -18.07 -16.00 4.36
CA ILE A 118 -18.92 -16.80 5.24
C ILE A 118 -20.15 -17.36 4.50
N GLY A 119 -20.78 -16.59 3.62
CA GLY A 119 -21.96 -17.05 2.87
C GLY A 119 -21.61 -18.20 1.92
N ASP A 120 -20.42 -18.16 1.31
CA ASP A 120 -19.91 -19.27 0.49
C ASP A 120 -19.73 -20.54 1.34
N LEU A 121 -19.18 -20.41 2.55
CA LEU A 121 -19.03 -21.52 3.50
C LEU A 121 -20.40 -22.07 3.96
N GLU A 122 -21.38 -21.21 4.23
CA GLU A 122 -22.73 -21.62 4.66
C GLU A 122 -23.47 -22.39 3.55
N THR A 123 -23.30 -21.98 2.30
CA THR A 123 -23.91 -22.66 1.15
C THR A 123 -23.14 -23.93 0.74
N GLY A 124 -21.86 -24.03 1.08
CA GLY A 124 -21.04 -25.17 0.68
C GLY A 124 -20.70 -25.18 -0.80
N ASN A 125 -20.63 -24.01 -1.43
CA ASN A 125 -20.40 -23.90 -2.86
C ASN A 125 -18.95 -24.22 -3.27
N GLU A 126 -18.67 -24.19 -4.58
CA GLU A 126 -17.35 -24.50 -5.14
C GLU A 126 -16.21 -23.66 -4.53
N LYS A 127 -16.44 -22.38 -4.21
CA LYS A 127 -15.43 -21.51 -3.58
C LYS A 127 -15.04 -22.03 -2.20
N SER A 128 -16.05 -22.41 -1.40
CA SER A 128 -15.82 -22.98 -0.07
C SER A 128 -15.02 -24.28 -0.10
N VAL A 129 -15.35 -25.16 -1.06
CA VAL A 129 -14.65 -26.43 -1.27
C VAL A 129 -13.20 -26.17 -1.64
N LYS A 130 -12.93 -25.28 -2.61
CA LYS A 130 -11.57 -24.92 -3.02
C LYS A 130 -10.72 -24.35 -1.88
N VAL A 131 -11.28 -23.52 -1.01
CA VAL A 131 -10.54 -22.97 0.14
C VAL A 131 -10.26 -24.05 1.18
N LEU A 132 -11.21 -24.94 1.50
CA LEU A 132 -11.02 -25.99 2.50
C LEU A 132 -10.06 -27.09 2.03
N GLU A 133 -10.11 -27.44 0.74
CA GLU A 133 -9.31 -28.51 0.13
C GLU A 133 -8.02 -27.98 -0.53
N ASN A 134 -7.65 -26.73 -0.25
CA ASN A 134 -6.50 -26.10 -0.90
C ASN A 134 -5.19 -26.90 -0.65
N PRO A 135 -4.29 -26.97 -1.64
CA PRO A 135 -3.12 -27.84 -1.58
C PRO A 135 -2.09 -27.42 -0.53
N THR A 136 -2.15 -26.19 -0.02
CA THR A 136 -1.20 -25.70 1.00
C THR A 136 -1.54 -26.18 2.41
N GLY A 137 -2.77 -26.66 2.63
CA GLY A 137 -3.28 -27.05 3.94
C GLY A 137 -3.44 -25.89 4.92
N LYS A 138 -3.31 -24.64 4.46
CA LYS A 138 -3.39 -23.43 5.27
C LYS A 138 -4.43 -22.48 4.70
N ILE A 139 -5.15 -21.81 5.59
CA ILE A 139 -6.17 -20.82 5.26
C ILE A 139 -5.82 -19.53 5.99
N VAL A 140 -5.90 -18.42 5.26
CA VAL A 140 -5.81 -17.07 5.80
C VAL A 140 -7.22 -16.56 6.05
N ILE A 141 -7.56 -16.21 7.28
CA ILE A 141 -8.87 -15.62 7.63
C ILE A 141 -8.68 -14.18 8.09
N LYS A 142 -9.59 -13.29 7.66
CA LYS A 142 -9.55 -11.86 7.96
C LYS A 142 -10.89 -11.15 7.73
N ASP A 143 -10.95 -9.88 8.09
CA ASP A 143 -12.04 -8.98 7.69
C ASP A 143 -11.78 -8.36 6.31
N ALA A 144 -12.79 -8.39 5.45
CA ALA A 144 -12.75 -7.92 4.07
C ALA A 144 -12.69 -6.38 3.95
N LEU A 145 -13.17 -5.65 4.96
CA LEU A 145 -13.12 -4.18 5.02
C LEU A 145 -11.88 -3.66 5.75
N GLY A 146 -11.08 -4.56 6.33
CA GLY A 146 -9.87 -4.22 7.04
C GLY A 146 -8.84 -3.59 6.11
N GLN A 147 -8.68 -2.26 6.18
CA GLN A 147 -7.53 -1.58 5.60
C GLN A 147 -6.36 -1.64 6.60
N CYS A 148 -5.16 -1.97 6.12
CA CYS A 148 -3.92 -1.99 6.91
C CYS A 148 -3.83 -3.08 8.00
N GLY A 149 -3.96 -4.35 7.63
CA GLY A 149 -3.39 -5.46 8.41
C GLY A 149 -3.95 -5.67 9.82
N TRP A 150 -5.19 -5.26 10.08
CA TRP A 150 -5.90 -5.65 11.29
C TRP A 150 -6.36 -7.11 11.17
N GLU A 151 -5.92 -7.91 12.15
CA GLU A 151 -6.32 -9.29 12.42
C GLU A 151 -6.38 -10.19 11.17
N VAL A 152 -5.20 -10.56 10.67
CA VAL A 152 -5.03 -11.70 9.78
C VAL A 152 -4.60 -12.89 10.63
N GLU A 153 -5.29 -14.01 10.50
CA GLU A 153 -4.89 -15.27 11.13
C GLU A 153 -4.65 -16.34 10.08
N VAL A 154 -3.60 -17.13 10.29
CA VAL A 154 -3.30 -18.31 9.48
C VAL A 154 -3.66 -19.55 10.28
N VAL A 155 -4.62 -20.31 9.78
CA VAL A 155 -5.10 -21.56 10.38
C VAL A 155 -4.79 -22.74 9.47
N LYS A 156 -4.74 -23.96 10.01
CA LYS A 156 -4.64 -25.17 9.19
C LYS A 156 -6.03 -25.58 8.74
N SER A 157 -6.19 -25.96 7.47
CA SER A 157 -7.48 -26.46 6.97
C SER A 157 -7.92 -27.74 7.70
N SER A 158 -6.96 -28.60 8.07
CA SER A 158 -7.19 -29.84 8.81
C SER A 158 -7.83 -29.65 10.20
N ASP A 159 -7.69 -28.47 10.79
CA ASP A 159 -8.16 -28.21 12.16
C ASP A 159 -9.66 -27.87 12.18
N PHE A 160 -10.30 -27.70 11.02
CA PHE A 160 -11.67 -27.22 10.93
C PHE A 160 -12.52 -28.08 9.99
N SER A 161 -13.73 -28.45 10.44
CA SER A 161 -14.84 -28.70 9.52
C SER A 161 -15.37 -27.37 8.97
N ARG A 162 -16.12 -27.39 7.87
CA ARG A 162 -16.78 -26.20 7.31
C ARG A 162 -17.56 -25.41 8.38
N ASP A 163 -18.42 -26.09 9.14
CA ASP A 163 -19.22 -25.46 10.21
C ASP A 163 -18.35 -24.97 11.38
N GLY A 164 -17.26 -25.68 11.67
CA GLY A 164 -16.26 -25.26 12.65
C GLY A 164 -15.60 -23.94 12.25
N LEU A 165 -15.18 -23.83 10.98
CA LEU A 165 -14.56 -22.64 10.44
C LEU A 165 -15.53 -21.44 10.47
N ILE A 166 -16.79 -21.63 10.09
CA ILE A 166 -17.83 -20.60 10.16
C ILE A 166 -17.97 -20.06 11.59
N ARG A 167 -18.10 -20.94 12.59
CA ARG A 167 -18.21 -20.53 14.00
C ARG A 167 -16.98 -19.78 14.47
N TYR A 168 -15.79 -20.25 14.08
CA TYR A 168 -14.53 -19.62 14.44
C TYR A 168 -14.43 -18.20 13.85
N MET A 169 -14.61 -18.06 12.54
CA MET A 169 -14.59 -16.77 11.84
C MET A 169 -15.59 -15.78 12.44
N LYS A 170 -16.84 -16.20 12.70
CA LYS A 170 -17.85 -15.34 13.35
C LYS A 170 -17.43 -14.88 14.75
N SER A 171 -16.82 -15.75 15.55
CA SER A 171 -16.37 -15.38 16.91
C SER A 171 -15.21 -14.38 16.90
N ARG A 172 -14.37 -14.42 15.86
CA ARG A 172 -13.27 -13.47 15.61
C ARG A 172 -13.66 -12.27 14.75
N LYS A 173 -14.92 -12.19 14.30
CA LYS A 173 -15.44 -11.15 13.37
C LYS A 173 -14.74 -11.11 12.00
N PHE A 174 -14.22 -12.25 11.55
CA PHE A 174 -13.75 -12.43 10.19
C PHE A 174 -14.91 -12.78 9.27
N ASN A 175 -14.81 -12.39 8.00
CA ASN A 175 -15.82 -12.64 6.97
C ASN A 175 -15.25 -13.17 5.65
N LEU A 176 -13.92 -13.27 5.54
CA LEU A 176 -13.19 -13.70 4.36
C LEU A 176 -12.16 -14.76 4.73
N ALA A 177 -12.15 -15.85 3.97
CA ALA A 177 -11.15 -16.89 4.01
C ALA A 177 -10.46 -17.02 2.64
N GLU A 178 -9.15 -17.20 2.65
CA GLU A 178 -8.30 -17.27 1.47
C GLU A 178 -7.36 -18.46 1.60
N GLU A 179 -7.04 -19.11 0.48
CA GLU A 179 -5.90 -20.01 0.40
C GLU A 179 -4.61 -19.26 0.74
N TYR A 180 -3.76 -19.89 1.56
CA TYR A 180 -2.47 -19.32 1.89
C TYR A 180 -1.56 -19.27 0.65
N ILE A 181 -1.09 -18.08 0.29
CA ILE A 181 -0.26 -17.91 -0.90
C ILE A 181 1.18 -18.31 -0.60
N ILE A 182 1.70 -19.27 -1.37
CA ILE A 182 3.13 -19.59 -1.41
C ILE A 182 3.79 -18.70 -2.48
N GLN A 183 4.56 -17.71 -2.01
CA GLN A 183 5.29 -16.81 -2.89
C GLN A 183 6.45 -17.50 -3.61
N HIS A 184 6.88 -16.90 -4.72
CA HIS A 184 7.99 -17.38 -5.55
C HIS A 184 9.29 -17.50 -4.72
N PRO A 185 10.14 -18.53 -4.92
CA PRO A 185 11.37 -18.73 -4.15
C PRO A 185 12.30 -17.51 -4.10
N GLU A 186 12.49 -16.81 -5.22
CA GLU A 186 13.28 -15.56 -5.23
C GLU A 186 12.69 -14.47 -4.32
N MET A 187 11.36 -14.36 -4.24
CA MET A 187 10.71 -13.42 -3.31
C MET A 187 10.85 -13.89 -1.87
N ALA A 188 10.77 -15.20 -1.61
CA ALA A 188 10.98 -15.77 -0.28
C ALA A 188 12.43 -15.63 0.20
N ARG A 189 13.41 -15.58 -0.73
CA ARG A 189 14.81 -15.31 -0.41
C ARG A 189 15.00 -13.96 0.28
N LEU A 190 14.23 -12.94 -0.12
CA LEU A 190 14.23 -11.64 0.57
C LEU A 190 13.73 -11.77 2.01
N SER A 191 12.56 -12.39 2.19
CA SER A 191 11.98 -12.68 3.48
C SER A 191 10.85 -13.71 3.33
N ASP A 192 10.83 -14.73 4.18
CA ASP A 192 9.77 -15.74 4.26
C ASP A 192 8.81 -15.50 5.44
N SER A 193 9.05 -14.45 6.25
CA SER A 193 8.23 -14.18 7.42
C SER A 193 6.79 -13.80 7.05
N GLY A 194 6.59 -13.17 5.90
CA GLY A 194 5.31 -12.81 5.33
C GLY A 194 5.36 -12.79 3.80
N VAL A 195 4.19 -12.67 3.17
CA VAL A 195 4.09 -12.57 1.71
C VAL A 195 4.55 -11.19 1.27
N ASN A 196 5.69 -11.11 0.58
CA ASN A 196 6.21 -9.87 0.03
C ASN A 196 5.41 -9.47 -1.22
N THR A 197 5.17 -8.17 -1.37
CA THR A 197 4.39 -7.63 -2.49
C THR A 197 5.16 -6.62 -3.30
N VAL A 198 4.77 -6.49 -4.56
CA VAL A 198 5.18 -5.38 -5.42
C VAL A 198 3.98 -4.47 -5.63
N ARG A 199 4.07 -3.25 -5.10
CA ARG A 199 3.10 -2.17 -5.34
C ARG A 199 3.38 -1.58 -6.72
N ILE A 200 2.50 -1.77 -7.69
CA ILE A 200 2.57 -1.12 -9.00
C ILE A 200 1.42 -0.12 -9.12
N ILE A 201 1.72 1.12 -9.48
CA ILE A 201 0.73 2.20 -9.52
C ILE A 201 0.40 2.51 -10.97
N THR A 202 -0.87 2.36 -11.31
CA THR A 202 -1.41 2.69 -12.63
C THR A 202 -2.20 3.99 -12.60
N GLN A 203 -2.24 4.67 -13.74
CA GLN A 203 -3.15 5.76 -14.04
C GLN A 203 -3.84 5.48 -15.39
N VAL A 204 -5.16 5.63 -15.45
CA VAL A 204 -5.90 5.68 -16.72
C VAL A 204 -5.90 7.12 -17.24
N ASN A 205 -5.21 7.34 -18.36
CA ASN A 205 -5.02 8.64 -19.00
C ASN A 205 -6.27 9.13 -19.75
N GLY A 206 -6.19 10.29 -20.40
CA GLY A 206 -7.30 10.86 -21.19
C GLY A 206 -7.78 9.98 -22.35
N ASP A 207 -6.90 9.14 -22.90
CA ASP A 207 -7.19 8.20 -24.01
C ASP A 207 -7.70 6.82 -23.51
N HIS A 208 -8.09 6.74 -22.23
CA HIS A 208 -8.52 5.51 -21.57
C HIS A 208 -7.46 4.39 -21.57
N GLN A 209 -6.18 4.74 -21.66
CA GLN A 209 -5.06 3.78 -21.60
C GLN A 209 -4.42 3.75 -20.20
N PRO A 210 -4.11 2.56 -19.66
CA PRO A 210 -3.42 2.42 -18.39
C PRO A 210 -1.90 2.66 -18.55
N GLU A 211 -1.40 3.63 -17.82
CA GLU A 211 0.02 3.97 -17.68
C GLU A 211 0.54 3.57 -16.31
N ILE A 212 1.83 3.23 -16.22
CA ILE A 212 2.49 2.90 -14.95
C ILE A 212 3.52 3.97 -14.66
N PHE A 213 3.39 4.61 -13.50
CA PHE A 213 4.27 5.73 -13.10
C PHE A 213 4.95 5.49 -11.75
N GLY A 214 4.77 4.32 -11.14
CA GLY A 214 5.47 3.95 -9.92
C GLY A 214 5.45 2.45 -9.63
N ALA A 215 6.57 1.92 -9.15
CA ALA A 215 6.67 0.55 -8.65
C ALA A 215 7.53 0.50 -7.38
N ARG A 216 7.05 -0.19 -6.34
CA ARG A 216 7.75 -0.30 -5.06
C ARG A 216 7.72 -1.74 -4.57
N LEU A 217 8.88 -2.26 -4.17
CA LEU A 217 8.96 -3.51 -3.44
C LEU A 217 8.60 -3.23 -1.98
N ARG A 218 7.75 -4.07 -1.39
CA ARG A 218 7.55 -4.13 0.07
C ARG A 218 8.03 -5.49 0.58
N VAL A 219 8.86 -5.47 1.62
CA VAL A 219 9.47 -6.67 2.20
C VAL A 219 9.18 -6.72 3.69
N SER A 220 8.64 -7.84 4.14
CA SER A 220 8.36 -8.12 5.55
C SER A 220 9.64 -8.25 6.38
N VAL A 221 9.66 -7.68 7.59
CA VAL A 221 10.77 -7.81 8.55
C VAL A 221 10.26 -8.45 9.83
N ASN A 222 10.55 -9.75 10.04
CA ASN A 222 10.16 -10.50 11.25
C ASN A 222 8.66 -10.42 11.59
N ASN A 223 7.79 -10.31 10.59
CA ASN A 223 6.34 -10.26 10.79
C ASN A 223 5.60 -10.99 9.67
N HIS A 224 4.38 -11.43 9.98
CA HIS A 224 3.50 -12.14 9.04
C HIS A 224 2.66 -11.20 8.15
N VAL A 225 2.78 -9.89 8.31
CA VAL A 225 1.92 -8.88 7.65
C VAL A 225 2.78 -7.92 6.83
N ASP A 226 2.52 -7.86 5.52
CA ASP A 226 3.21 -6.93 4.61
C ASP A 226 2.62 -5.50 4.67
N ASN A 227 3.03 -4.71 5.66
CA ASN A 227 2.65 -3.29 5.78
C ASN A 227 3.83 -2.40 6.17
N MET A 228 4.05 -1.30 5.44
CA MET A 228 5.06 -0.27 5.78
C MET A 228 4.84 0.39 7.14
N ALA A 229 3.63 0.34 7.69
CA ALA A 229 3.34 0.82 9.05
C ALA A 229 3.83 -0.17 10.14
N SER A 230 4.21 -1.39 9.76
CA SER A 230 4.63 -2.49 10.64
C SER A 230 6.15 -2.73 10.59
N ASP A 231 6.96 -1.67 10.45
CA ASP A 231 8.43 -1.78 10.37
C ASP A 231 9.01 -2.51 9.14
N ASN A 232 8.19 -2.71 8.10
CA ASN A 232 8.63 -3.29 6.84
C ASN A 232 9.45 -2.32 5.98
N ILE A 233 10.24 -2.92 5.09
CA ILE A 233 11.10 -2.20 4.16
C ILE A 233 10.31 -1.91 2.90
N ALA A 234 10.45 -0.68 2.39
CA ALA A 234 10.08 -0.37 1.01
C ALA A 234 11.32 0.00 0.20
N ALA A 235 11.37 -0.41 -1.06
CA ALA A 235 12.44 -0.03 -1.97
C ALA A 235 11.87 0.40 -3.34
N ALA A 236 12.55 1.33 -4.00
CA ALA A 236 12.16 1.76 -5.35
C ALA A 236 12.44 0.64 -6.35
N ILE A 237 11.57 0.45 -7.34
CA ILE A 237 11.83 -0.41 -8.49
C ILE A 237 11.91 0.48 -9.73
N ASP A 238 12.93 0.25 -10.54
CA ASP A 238 13.03 0.80 -11.89
C ASP A 238 12.04 0.07 -12.80
N ILE A 239 11.06 0.81 -13.32
CA ILE A 239 9.94 0.25 -14.09
C ILE A 239 10.42 -0.44 -15.39
N PRO A 240 11.33 0.15 -16.19
CA PRO A 240 11.83 -0.51 -17.39
C PRO A 240 12.52 -1.85 -17.14
N THR A 241 13.27 -2.00 -16.04
CA THR A 241 14.10 -3.20 -15.81
C THR A 241 13.54 -4.19 -14.80
N GLY A 242 12.59 -3.78 -13.95
CA GLY A 242 12.08 -4.60 -12.84
C GLY A 242 13.11 -4.84 -11.74
N ARG A 243 14.11 -3.96 -11.63
CA ARG A 243 15.16 -4.06 -10.61
C ARG A 243 14.92 -3.05 -9.50
N VAL A 244 15.16 -3.49 -8.27
CA VAL A 244 15.20 -2.58 -7.13
C VAL A 244 16.37 -1.61 -7.31
N THR A 245 16.12 -0.32 -7.07
CA THR A 245 17.11 0.75 -7.20
C THR A 245 17.29 1.46 -5.87
N GLY A 246 18.51 1.37 -5.33
CA GLY A 246 18.88 2.00 -4.07
C GLY A 246 18.45 1.20 -2.83
N PRO A 247 18.60 1.81 -1.64
CA PRO A 247 18.39 1.12 -0.38
C PRO A 247 16.91 0.96 -0.03
N GLY A 248 16.63 0.03 0.86
CA GLY A 248 15.37 -0.07 1.57
C GLY A 248 15.20 1.06 2.58
N VAL A 249 13.99 1.59 2.67
CA VAL A 249 13.61 2.67 3.60
C VAL A 249 12.49 2.22 4.54
N PHE A 250 12.38 2.89 5.68
CA PHE A 250 11.31 2.68 6.66
C PHE A 250 10.39 3.90 6.74
N SER A 251 9.13 3.69 7.16
CA SER A 251 8.23 4.80 7.48
C SER A 251 8.60 5.53 8.78
N ASP A 252 9.47 4.92 9.59
CA ASP A 252 10.08 5.53 10.78
C ASP A 252 11.35 6.30 10.40
N ILE A 253 11.26 7.63 10.38
CA ILE A 253 12.36 8.51 10.01
C ILE A 253 13.58 8.44 10.95
N THR A 254 13.43 7.78 12.10
CA THR A 254 14.52 7.60 13.06
C THR A 254 15.41 6.41 12.73
N ARG A 255 14.97 5.54 11.81
CA ARG A 255 15.75 4.42 11.28
C ARG A 255 16.57 4.89 10.08
N SER A 256 17.76 4.31 9.96
CA SER A 256 18.58 4.51 8.76
C SER A 256 18.09 3.59 7.66
N ASP A 257 18.32 4.01 6.42
CA ASP A 257 18.13 3.17 5.25
C ASP A 257 19.03 1.93 5.32
N VAL A 258 18.63 0.86 4.66
CA VAL A 258 19.35 -0.42 4.66
C VAL A 258 19.65 -0.87 3.24
N THR A 259 20.88 -1.31 2.99
CA THR A 259 21.28 -1.88 1.69
C THR A 259 21.00 -3.38 1.60
N GLN A 260 20.86 -4.05 2.75
CA GLN A 260 20.54 -5.47 2.89
C GLN A 260 19.31 -5.65 3.77
N HIS A 261 18.54 -6.70 3.52
CA HIS A 261 17.48 -7.10 4.43
C HIS A 261 18.09 -7.48 5.80
N PRO A 262 17.62 -6.89 6.92
CA PRO A 262 18.29 -6.96 8.21
C PRO A 262 18.28 -8.36 8.85
N VAL A 263 17.45 -9.28 8.34
CA VAL A 263 17.33 -10.65 8.87
C VAL A 263 18.00 -11.66 7.94
N THR A 264 17.77 -11.55 6.63
CA THR A 264 18.24 -12.54 5.65
C THR A 264 19.58 -12.17 5.02
N GLY A 265 20.04 -10.92 5.20
CA GLY A 265 21.28 -10.40 4.62
C GLY A 265 21.22 -10.19 3.10
N VAL A 266 20.07 -10.41 2.46
CA VAL A 266 19.94 -10.26 1.00
C VAL A 266 20.10 -8.80 0.60
N MET A 267 20.98 -8.53 -0.36
CA MET A 267 21.12 -7.22 -0.99
C MET A 267 19.80 -6.79 -1.64
N LEU A 268 19.33 -5.60 -1.28
CA LEU A 268 18.11 -5.02 -1.84
C LEU A 268 18.40 -4.36 -3.18
N ASP A 269 19.44 -3.53 -3.25
CA ASP A 269 19.81 -2.85 -4.49
C ASP A 269 20.21 -3.87 -5.57
N GLY A 270 19.66 -3.71 -6.76
CA GLY A 270 19.84 -4.62 -7.88
C GLY A 270 19.03 -5.92 -7.80
N PHE A 271 18.25 -6.17 -6.73
CA PHE A 271 17.36 -7.33 -6.67
C PHE A 271 16.37 -7.29 -7.84
N ARG A 272 16.29 -8.40 -8.60
CA ARG A 272 15.40 -8.51 -9.77
C ARG A 272 14.07 -9.12 -9.35
N ILE A 273 12.98 -8.41 -9.62
CA ILE A 273 11.64 -8.94 -9.41
C ILE A 273 11.40 -10.08 -10.43
N PRO A 274 11.05 -11.30 -9.98
CA PRO A 274 10.74 -12.40 -10.89
C PRO A 274 9.46 -12.08 -11.67
N MET A 275 9.40 -12.53 -12.94
CA MET A 275 8.20 -12.40 -13.80
C MET A 275 7.71 -10.94 -13.95
N TRP A 276 8.66 -10.01 -14.08
CA TRP A 276 8.35 -8.57 -14.07
C TRP A 276 7.45 -8.15 -15.23
N GLU A 277 7.69 -8.67 -16.44
CA GLU A 277 6.89 -8.34 -17.62
C GLU A 277 5.44 -8.81 -17.45
N GLU A 278 5.25 -9.99 -16.85
CA GLU A 278 3.93 -10.55 -16.54
C GLU A 278 3.23 -9.74 -15.44
N CYS A 279 3.96 -9.21 -14.45
CA CYS A 279 3.41 -8.28 -13.47
C CYS A 279 2.88 -7.00 -14.13
N ILE A 280 3.64 -6.44 -15.07
CA ILE A 280 3.27 -5.23 -15.82
C ILE A 280 2.03 -5.47 -16.68
N ASP A 281 1.99 -6.58 -17.42
CA ASP A 281 0.82 -6.97 -18.21
C ASP A 281 -0.42 -7.15 -17.33
N LEU A 282 -0.27 -7.88 -16.22
CA LEU A 282 -1.36 -8.16 -15.29
C LEU A 282 -2.00 -6.88 -14.75
N VAL A 283 -1.22 -5.91 -14.30
CA VAL A 283 -1.78 -4.67 -13.73
C VAL A 283 -2.36 -3.73 -14.78
N LYS A 284 -1.82 -3.72 -16.01
CA LYS A 284 -2.41 -2.96 -17.11
C LYS A 284 -3.79 -3.51 -17.48
N ARG A 285 -3.90 -4.83 -17.66
CA ARG A 285 -5.19 -5.48 -17.93
C ARG A 285 -6.18 -5.29 -16.79
N ALA A 286 -5.73 -5.33 -15.53
CA ALA A 286 -6.58 -5.06 -14.38
C ALA A 286 -7.08 -3.60 -14.38
N ALA A 287 -6.19 -2.62 -14.59
CA ALA A 287 -6.56 -1.21 -14.63
C ALA A 287 -7.58 -0.86 -15.73
N SER A 288 -7.60 -1.60 -16.84
CA SER A 288 -8.60 -1.41 -17.89
C SER A 288 -9.98 -2.00 -17.57
N LEU A 289 -10.14 -2.84 -16.55
CA LEU A 289 -11.41 -3.52 -16.27
C LEU A 289 -12.46 -2.59 -15.65
N HIS A 290 -12.01 -1.69 -14.77
CA HIS A 290 -12.85 -0.73 -14.06
C HIS A 290 -12.29 0.70 -14.22
N PRO A 291 -12.36 1.27 -15.45
CA PRO A 291 -11.72 2.55 -15.78
C PRO A 291 -12.30 3.75 -15.01
N GLU A 292 -13.44 3.58 -14.33
CA GLU A 292 -13.99 4.57 -13.40
C GLU A 292 -13.11 4.79 -12.16
N ASN A 293 -12.23 3.84 -11.82
CA ASN A 293 -11.19 3.98 -10.82
C ASN A 293 -9.85 4.17 -11.54
N ARG A 294 -9.51 5.43 -11.81
CA ARG A 294 -8.43 5.78 -12.73
C ARG A 294 -7.04 5.59 -12.14
N SER A 295 -6.85 5.75 -10.82
CA SER A 295 -5.51 5.73 -10.20
C SER A 295 -5.41 4.66 -9.12
N ILE A 296 -4.80 3.52 -9.42
CA ILE A 296 -4.83 2.35 -8.52
C ILE A 296 -3.41 1.90 -8.20
N GLY A 297 -3.13 1.67 -6.92
CA GLY A 297 -1.95 0.94 -6.47
C GLY A 297 -2.26 -0.53 -6.29
N TRP A 298 -1.79 -1.36 -7.20
CA TRP A 298 -1.95 -2.80 -7.20
C TRP A 298 -0.90 -3.46 -6.34
N ASP A 299 -1.33 -4.27 -5.39
CA ASP A 299 -0.44 -5.17 -4.66
C ASP A 299 -0.37 -6.50 -5.39
N VAL A 300 0.77 -6.73 -6.03
CA VAL A 300 1.05 -7.95 -6.79
C VAL A 300 1.83 -8.91 -5.92
N VAL A 301 1.36 -10.14 -5.82
CA VAL A 301 2.09 -11.28 -5.24
C VAL A 301 2.57 -12.16 -6.37
N ILE A 302 3.84 -12.57 -6.31
CA ILE A 302 4.45 -13.40 -7.35
C ILE A 302 4.58 -14.82 -6.80
N THR A 303 4.05 -15.79 -7.55
CA THR A 303 4.12 -17.22 -7.22
C THR A 303 4.83 -17.98 -8.34
N THR A 304 5.15 -19.26 -8.15
CA THR A 304 5.71 -20.11 -9.22
C THR A 304 4.75 -20.34 -10.38
N ALA A 305 3.44 -20.23 -10.16
CA ALA A 305 2.45 -20.29 -11.23
C ALA A 305 2.39 -18.98 -12.04
N GLY A 306 2.90 -17.87 -11.49
CA GLY A 306 2.86 -16.52 -12.03
C GLY A 306 2.31 -15.46 -11.06
N PRO A 307 2.31 -14.18 -11.45
CA PRO A 307 1.80 -13.09 -10.63
C PRO A 307 0.28 -13.14 -10.47
N GLN A 308 -0.21 -12.58 -9.37
CA GLN A 308 -1.63 -12.39 -9.08
C GLN A 308 -1.86 -11.16 -8.20
N LEU A 309 -3.07 -10.62 -8.22
CA LEU A 309 -3.47 -9.51 -7.35
C LEU A 309 -3.84 -9.99 -5.95
N LEU A 310 -3.38 -9.23 -4.96
CA LEU A 310 -3.80 -9.36 -3.56
C LEU A 310 -4.82 -8.27 -3.17
N GLU A 311 -4.66 -7.06 -3.73
CA GLU A 311 -5.59 -5.94 -3.58
C GLU A 311 -5.28 -4.82 -4.58
N GLY A 312 -6.28 -3.97 -4.83
CA GLY A 312 -6.13 -2.68 -5.48
C GLY A 312 -6.42 -1.55 -4.49
N ASN A 313 -5.56 -0.54 -4.44
CA ASN A 313 -5.65 0.56 -3.49
C ASN A 313 -5.98 1.87 -4.21
N HIS A 314 -7.15 2.45 -3.96
CA HIS A 314 -7.57 3.75 -4.49
C HIS A 314 -6.76 4.94 -3.95
N ASN A 315 -6.09 4.78 -2.82
CA ASN A 315 -5.39 5.84 -2.09
C ASN A 315 -3.90 5.52 -1.89
N TRP A 316 -3.41 4.52 -2.61
CA TRP A 316 -2.10 3.83 -2.75
C TRP A 316 -0.84 4.25 -1.97
N CYS A 317 -0.95 4.99 -0.88
CA CYS A 317 0.10 5.51 -0.02
C CYS A 317 1.16 6.37 -0.71
N LYS A 318 0.93 7.69 -0.74
CA LYS A 318 1.89 8.71 -1.19
C LYS A 318 3.30 8.63 -0.55
N ILE A 319 3.41 8.07 0.65
CA ILE A 319 4.69 7.90 1.38
C ILE A 319 5.48 6.77 0.73
N LEU A 320 4.85 5.61 0.52
CA LEU A 320 5.42 4.46 -0.18
C LEU A 320 5.89 4.86 -1.58
N TRP A 321 5.16 5.74 -2.26
CA TRP A 321 5.55 6.22 -3.57
C TRP A 321 6.76 7.17 -3.54
N GLN A 322 6.79 8.20 -2.70
CA GLN A 322 7.82 9.25 -2.79
C GLN A 322 9.07 9.01 -1.94
N VAL A 323 8.94 8.39 -0.76
CA VAL A 323 10.07 8.27 0.18
C VAL A 323 11.17 7.31 -0.33
N PRO A 324 10.87 6.14 -0.90
CA PRO A 324 11.93 5.24 -1.40
C PRO A 324 12.79 5.86 -2.52
N VAL A 325 12.22 6.74 -3.35
CA VAL A 325 12.97 7.48 -4.39
C VAL A 325 13.54 8.81 -3.89
N LYS A 326 13.29 9.17 -2.63
CA LYS A 326 13.82 10.36 -1.95
C LYS A 326 13.55 11.70 -2.64
N THR A 327 12.47 11.78 -3.42
CA THR A 327 12.09 13.00 -4.14
C THR A 327 10.58 13.20 -4.14
N GLY A 328 10.17 14.47 -4.22
CA GLY A 328 8.78 14.83 -4.43
C GLY A 328 8.39 14.57 -5.88
N LEU A 329 7.28 13.86 -6.07
CA LEU A 329 6.79 13.43 -7.38
C LEU A 329 5.45 14.09 -7.77
N LYS A 330 5.04 15.15 -7.06
CA LYS A 330 3.73 15.79 -7.24
C LYS A 330 3.43 16.18 -8.69
N GLN A 331 4.45 16.64 -9.43
CA GLN A 331 4.31 17.04 -10.83
C GLN A 331 3.73 15.94 -11.73
N VAL A 332 4.09 14.67 -11.49
CA VAL A 332 3.54 13.52 -12.22
C VAL A 332 2.01 13.44 -12.04
N LEU A 333 1.51 13.78 -10.85
CA LEU A 333 0.06 13.82 -10.58
C LEU A 333 -0.61 15.05 -11.19
N ASP A 334 0.10 16.19 -11.24
CA ASP A 334 -0.40 17.42 -11.86
C ASP A 334 -0.63 17.23 -13.37
N GLU A 335 0.24 16.47 -14.06
CA GLU A 335 0.09 16.09 -15.47
C GLU A 335 -1.24 15.34 -15.73
N TYR A 336 -1.50 14.29 -14.95
CA TYR A 336 -2.76 13.53 -15.08
C TYR A 336 -4.01 14.30 -14.67
N LEU A 337 -3.89 15.23 -13.70
CA LEU A 337 -5.01 16.11 -13.36
C LEU A 337 -5.37 17.01 -14.54
N ALA A 338 -4.38 17.56 -15.25
CA ALA A 338 -4.63 18.43 -16.40
C ALA A 338 -5.41 17.71 -17.51
N GLU A 339 -5.10 16.43 -17.76
CA GLU A 339 -5.83 15.58 -18.72
C GLU A 339 -7.25 15.22 -18.26
N SER A 340 -7.53 15.24 -16.95
CA SER A 340 -8.81 14.79 -16.41
C SER A 340 -9.94 15.82 -16.51
N PHE A 341 -9.61 17.05 -16.91
CA PHE A 341 -10.55 18.15 -17.12
C PHE A 341 -10.72 18.51 -18.60
N ILE A 342 -10.14 17.71 -19.49
CA ILE A 342 -10.36 17.69 -20.94
C ILE A 342 -11.34 16.55 -21.21
#